data_AF-A0A2E3RMK4-F1
#
_entry.id   AF-A0A2E3RMK4-F1
#
_cell.length_a   1.000
_cell.length_b   1.000
_cell.length_c   1.000
_cell.angle_alpha   90.00
_cell.angle_beta   90.00
_cell.angle_gamma   90.00
#
_symmetry.space_group_name_H-M   'P 1'
#
loop_
_entity.id
_entity.type
_entity.pdbx_description
1 polymer ?
#
loop_
_entity_poly.entity_id
_entity_poly.type
_entity_poly.pdbx_seq_one_letter_code
_entity_poly.pdbx_strand_id
1 'polypeptide(L)'
;MVGVMLGWMDNTEATDRMRVSGIADAYTGLRQMVDSARPASSEALFRVSPEFPEFQEPGDMVETMLQVDDSLSRLQGLAGTGWVVPESDPDISGISEAGRITDLLRLLEDTKDPSLQDQRFLQMLRACGSVANRLELMLETGTQDAGSLDRQLGILEDSCTKCHDRYRNN
;
A
#
# COMPACT_ATOMS: atom_id res chain seq x y z
N MET A 1 -9.82 18.48 0.54
CA MET A 1 -11.28 18.31 0.73
C MET A 1 -11.86 19.22 1.81
N VAL A 2 -11.44 19.12 3.08
CA VAL A 2 -12.03 19.93 4.18
C VAL A 2 -11.94 21.43 3.91
N GLY A 3 -10.82 21.94 3.40
CA GLY A 3 -10.70 23.35 3.03
C GLY A 3 -11.74 23.81 2.00
N VAL A 4 -12.06 22.98 1.01
CA VAL A 4 -13.13 23.27 0.02
C VAL A 4 -14.51 23.23 0.68
N MET A 5 -14.77 22.23 1.52
CA MET A 5 -16.04 22.07 2.23
C MET A 5 -16.32 23.24 3.20
N LEU A 6 -15.27 23.79 3.81
CA LEU A 6 -15.37 24.95 4.71
C LEU A 6 -15.28 26.30 3.98
N GLY A 7 -15.10 26.30 2.65
CA GLY A 7 -14.95 27.52 1.85
C GLY A 7 -13.65 28.29 2.09
N TRP A 8 -12.61 27.62 2.61
CA TRP A 8 -11.28 28.20 2.82
C TRP A 8 -10.41 28.20 1.56
N MET A 9 -10.75 27.38 0.58
CA MET A 9 -10.07 27.31 -0.72
C MET A 9 -11.02 26.76 -1.79
N ASP A 10 -10.72 27.01 -3.05
CA ASP A 10 -11.39 26.35 -4.17
C ASP A 10 -10.72 25.01 -4.55
N ASN A 11 -11.31 24.30 -5.51
CA ASN A 11 -10.83 22.99 -5.95
C ASN A 11 -9.46 23.08 -6.69
N THR A 12 -9.16 24.22 -7.32
CA THR A 12 -7.88 24.46 -8.00
C THR A 12 -6.78 24.61 -6.97
N GLU A 13 -7.00 25.48 -5.98
CA GLU A 13 -6.07 25.69 -4.86
C GLU A 13 -5.83 24.40 -4.08
N ALA A 14 -6.88 23.60 -3.87
CA ALA A 14 -6.75 22.29 -3.24
C ALA A 14 -5.90 21.31 -4.07
N THR A 15 -6.05 21.31 -5.39
CA THR A 15 -5.28 20.46 -6.31
C THR A 15 -3.81 20.88 -6.35
N ASP A 16 -3.53 22.18 -6.39
CA ASP A 16 -2.17 22.70 -6.29
C ASP A 16 -1.52 22.32 -4.95
N ARG A 17 -2.30 22.36 -3.87
CA ARG A 17 -1.82 21.93 -2.56
C ARG A 17 -1.45 20.45 -2.53
N MET A 18 -2.22 19.58 -3.19
CA MET A 18 -1.87 18.16 -3.31
C MET A 18 -0.50 17.97 -3.97
N ARG A 19 -0.21 18.75 -5.02
CA ARG A 19 1.08 18.70 -5.72
C ARG A 19 2.23 19.15 -4.81
N VAL A 20 2.05 20.24 -4.07
CA VAL A 20 3.05 20.73 -3.10
C VAL A 20 3.29 19.70 -1.99
N SER A 21 2.25 18.95 -1.59
CA SER A 21 2.34 17.88 -0.60
C SER A 21 2.92 16.56 -1.13
N GLY A 22 3.38 16.51 -2.38
CA GLY A 22 3.99 15.31 -2.97
C GLY A 22 3.01 14.17 -3.25
N ILE A 23 1.71 14.45 -3.30
CA ILE A 23 0.70 13.44 -3.62
C ILE A 23 0.83 13.09 -5.11
N ALA A 24 1.09 11.82 -5.40
CA ALA A 24 1.30 11.34 -6.76
C ALA A 24 0.05 11.47 -7.64
N ASP A 25 0.26 11.63 -8.95
CA ASP A 25 -0.83 11.72 -9.93
C ASP A 25 -1.67 10.44 -10.03
N ALA A 26 -1.08 9.30 -9.66
CA ALA A 26 -1.72 7.99 -9.67
C ALA A 26 -2.85 7.81 -8.63
N TYR A 27 -2.98 8.71 -7.65
CA TYR A 27 -4.10 8.67 -6.68
C TYR A 27 -5.39 9.22 -7.29
N THR A 28 -5.93 8.52 -8.28
CA THR A 28 -7.10 8.95 -9.08
C THR A 28 -8.34 9.19 -8.23
N GLY A 29 -8.68 8.29 -7.30
CA GLY A 29 -9.83 8.45 -6.41
C GLY A 29 -9.72 9.70 -5.53
N LEU A 30 -8.56 9.95 -4.93
CA LEU A 30 -8.31 11.15 -4.13
C LEU A 30 -8.42 12.44 -4.96
N ARG A 31 -7.94 12.42 -6.20
CA ARG A 31 -8.06 13.56 -7.11
C ARG A 31 -9.51 13.82 -7.50
N GLN A 32 -10.26 12.78 -7.86
CA GLN A 32 -11.69 12.90 -8.14
C GLN A 32 -12.45 13.47 -6.95
N MET A 33 -12.13 13.02 -5.73
CA MET A 33 -12.70 13.55 -4.50
C MET A 33 -12.45 15.04 -4.31
N VAL A 34 -11.27 15.54 -4.70
CA VAL A 34 -10.96 16.97 -4.67
C VAL A 34 -11.72 17.70 -5.77
N ASP A 35 -11.78 17.20 -6.99
CA ASP A 35 -12.52 17.82 -8.11
C ASP A 35 -14.04 17.91 -7.84
N SER A 36 -14.60 16.89 -7.20
CA SER A 36 -16.01 16.82 -6.86
C SER A 36 -16.36 17.50 -5.53
N ALA A 37 -15.38 17.97 -4.76
CA ALA A 37 -15.64 18.61 -3.47
C ALA A 37 -16.48 19.88 -3.65
N ARG A 38 -17.44 20.09 -2.74
CA ARG A 38 -18.32 21.27 -2.72
C ARG A 38 -18.40 21.83 -1.30
N PRO A 39 -18.69 23.14 -1.14
CA PRO A 39 -18.98 23.71 0.17
C PRO A 39 -20.09 22.94 0.88
N ALA A 40 -19.85 22.62 2.16
CA ALA A 40 -20.86 21.99 2.99
C ALA A 40 -21.89 23.02 3.45
N SER A 41 -23.16 22.65 3.46
CA SER A 41 -24.18 23.50 4.08
C SER A 41 -23.99 23.56 5.61
N SER A 42 -24.34 24.68 6.23
CA SER A 42 -24.28 24.82 7.69
C SER A 42 -25.11 23.73 8.39
N GLU A 43 -26.28 23.39 7.84
CA GLU A 43 -27.13 22.31 8.37
C GLU A 43 -26.46 20.93 8.31
N ALA A 44 -25.66 20.66 7.28
CA ALA A 44 -24.88 19.42 7.20
C ALA A 44 -23.78 19.39 8.26
N LEU A 45 -23.06 20.51 8.46
CA LEU A 45 -22.01 20.61 9.47
C LEU A 45 -22.56 20.44 10.90
N PHE A 46 -23.70 21.06 11.21
CA PHE A 46 -24.32 20.96 12.54
C PHE A 46 -24.97 19.61 12.86
N ARG A 47 -25.17 18.74 11.85
CA ARG A 47 -25.68 17.37 12.07
C ARG A 47 -24.60 16.37 12.47
N VAL A 48 -23.33 16.68 12.22
CA VAL A 48 -22.23 15.76 12.54
C VAL A 48 -21.95 15.83 14.05
N SER A 49 -21.78 14.67 14.68
CA SER A 49 -21.41 14.60 16.10
C SER A 49 -20.09 15.34 16.34
N PRO A 50 -19.96 16.18 17.38
CA PRO A 50 -18.68 16.74 17.78
C PRO A 50 -17.78 15.72 18.49
N GLU A 51 -18.29 14.51 18.77
CA GLU A 51 -17.53 13.43 19.40
C GLU A 51 -16.66 12.74 18.35
N PHE A 52 -15.42 13.19 18.26
CA PHE A 52 -14.37 12.52 17.48
C PHE A 52 -13.48 11.74 18.44
N PRO A 53 -13.21 10.45 18.17
CA PRO A 53 -12.27 9.70 18.99
C PRO A 53 -10.87 10.29 18.85
N GLU A 54 -10.13 10.34 19.96
CA GLU A 54 -8.71 10.74 19.94
C GLU A 54 -7.86 9.77 19.12
N PHE A 55 -8.27 8.50 19.08
CA PHE A 55 -7.61 7.42 18.36
C PHE A 55 -8.64 6.48 17.75
N GLN A 56 -8.44 6.14 16.48
CA GLN A 56 -9.16 5.07 15.80
C GLN A 56 -8.13 4.02 15.39
N GLU A 57 -8.24 2.82 15.94
CA GLU A 57 -7.36 1.72 15.57
C GLU A 57 -7.60 1.36 14.09
N PRO A 58 -6.54 1.26 13.28
CA PRO A 58 -6.66 0.79 11.91
C PRO A 58 -7.13 -0.67 11.92
N GLY A 59 -7.97 -1.05 10.94
CA GLY A 59 -8.35 -2.45 10.78
C GLY A 59 -7.17 -3.31 10.33
N ASP A 60 -7.24 -4.62 10.62
CA ASP A 60 -6.20 -5.62 10.37
C ASP A 60 -5.61 -5.56 8.94
N MET A 61 -6.44 -5.28 7.94
CA MET A 61 -6.02 -5.11 6.55
C MET A 61 -5.00 -3.98 6.39
N VAL A 62 -5.29 -2.81 6.95
CA VAL A 62 -4.45 -1.61 6.81
C VAL A 62 -3.11 -1.86 7.50
N GLU A 63 -3.13 -2.42 8.70
CA GLU A 63 -1.91 -2.76 9.42
C GLU A 63 -1.06 -3.79 8.66
N THR A 64 -1.70 -4.84 8.12
CA THR A 64 -1.01 -5.85 7.31
C THR A 64 -0.36 -5.24 6.07
N MET A 65 -1.07 -4.34 5.36
CA MET A 65 -0.53 -3.67 4.18
C MET A 65 0.64 -2.73 4.49
N LEU A 66 0.65 -2.08 5.66
CA LEU A 66 1.80 -1.29 6.11
C LEU A 66 3.03 -2.18 6.34
N GLN A 67 2.85 -3.34 6.98
CA GLN A 67 3.96 -4.27 7.19
C GLN A 67 4.48 -4.88 5.88
N VAL A 68 3.59 -5.13 4.91
CA VAL A 68 3.98 -5.55 3.55
C VAL A 68 4.80 -4.46 2.84
N ASP A 69 4.39 -3.19 2.96
CA ASP A 69 5.09 -2.04 2.35
C ASP A 69 6.49 -1.83 2.93
N ASP A 70 6.63 -1.95 4.25
CA ASP A 70 7.93 -1.89 4.94
C ASP A 70 8.88 -2.98 4.45
N SER A 71 8.41 -4.22 4.35
CA SER A 71 9.21 -5.34 3.84
C SER A 71 9.56 -5.19 2.37
N LEU A 72 8.61 -4.73 1.55
CA LEU A 72 8.86 -4.45 0.14
C LEU A 72 9.92 -3.36 -0.03
N SER A 73 9.85 -2.30 0.77
CA SER A 73 10.84 -1.21 0.77
C SER A 73 12.25 -1.70 1.12
N ARG A 74 12.37 -2.65 2.06
CA ARG A 74 13.66 -3.28 2.39
C ARG A 74 14.19 -4.14 1.25
N LEU A 75 13.33 -4.90 0.58
CA LEU A 75 13.70 -5.67 -0.61
C LEU A 75 14.17 -4.76 -1.75
N GLN A 76 13.49 -3.62 -1.96
CA GLN A 76 13.91 -2.60 -2.92
C GLN A 76 15.27 -2.00 -2.56
N GLY A 77 15.52 -1.76 -1.26
CA GLY A 77 16.81 -1.33 -0.75
C GLY A 77 17.93 -2.33 -1.08
N LEU A 78 17.68 -3.62 -0.85
CA LEU A 78 18.61 -4.70 -1.22
C LEU A 78 18.84 -4.77 -2.74
N ALA A 79 17.78 -4.68 -3.55
CA ALA A 79 17.94 -4.66 -5.01
C ALA A 79 18.82 -3.47 -5.45
N GLY A 80 18.63 -2.30 -4.83
CA GLY A 80 19.45 -1.10 -5.05
C GLY A 80 20.95 -1.26 -4.71
N THR A 81 21.30 -2.24 -3.88
CA THR A 81 22.70 -2.60 -3.55
C THR A 81 23.18 -3.86 -4.27
N GLY A 82 22.42 -4.38 -5.25
CA GLY A 82 22.74 -5.60 -5.97
C GLY A 82 22.60 -6.86 -5.10
N TRP A 83 21.63 -6.87 -4.19
CA TRP A 83 21.31 -7.95 -3.26
C TRP A 83 22.41 -8.24 -2.22
N VAL A 84 23.23 -7.22 -1.95
CA VAL A 84 24.25 -7.26 -0.90
C VAL A 84 23.70 -6.58 0.35
N VAL A 85 23.76 -7.29 1.48
CA VAL A 85 23.34 -6.74 2.78
C VAL A 85 24.21 -5.51 3.11
N PRO A 86 23.62 -4.33 3.36
CA PRO A 86 24.38 -3.13 3.72
C PRO A 86 25.09 -3.30 5.07
N GLU A 87 26.35 -2.87 5.18
CA GLU A 87 27.06 -2.88 6.47
C GLU A 87 26.39 -2.00 7.54
N SER A 88 25.68 -0.95 7.11
CA SER A 88 24.94 -0.06 8.00
C SER A 88 23.69 -0.69 8.62
N ASP A 89 23.20 -1.78 8.03
CA ASP A 89 22.00 -2.50 8.48
C ASP A 89 22.16 -4.01 8.26
N PRO A 90 23.02 -4.66 9.07
CA PRO A 90 23.38 -6.08 8.89
C PRO A 90 22.23 -7.04 9.20
N ASP A 91 21.15 -6.55 9.80
CA ASP A 91 20.00 -7.36 10.19
C ASP A 91 18.99 -7.55 9.04
N ILE A 92 19.12 -6.78 7.95
CA ILE A 92 18.28 -6.95 6.77
C ILE A 92 18.63 -8.28 6.08
N SER A 93 17.63 -9.15 5.97
CA SER A 93 17.71 -10.44 5.28
C SER A 93 16.65 -10.50 4.18
N GLY A 94 17.08 -10.54 2.91
CA GLY A 94 16.15 -10.60 1.78
C GLY A 94 15.22 -11.83 1.85
N ILE A 95 15.74 -12.97 2.30
CA ILE A 95 14.93 -14.18 2.52
C ILE A 95 13.82 -13.89 3.54
N SER A 96 14.18 -13.29 4.67
CA SER A 96 13.25 -13.00 5.76
C SER A 96 12.19 -11.97 5.37
N GLU A 97 12.55 -10.94 4.60
CA GLU A 97 11.61 -9.93 4.13
C GLU A 97 10.64 -10.49 3.06
N ALA A 98 11.13 -11.33 2.13
CA ALA A 98 10.27 -12.00 1.16
C ALA A 98 9.30 -12.99 1.84
N GLY A 99 9.79 -13.79 2.80
CA GLY A 99 8.96 -14.71 3.58
C GLY A 99 7.93 -13.99 4.44
N ARG A 100 8.29 -12.84 5.03
CA ARG A 100 7.35 -11.99 5.77
C ARG A 100 6.19 -11.54 4.89
N ILE A 101 6.44 -11.07 3.66
CA ILE A 101 5.36 -10.69 2.73
C ILE A 101 4.46 -11.90 2.43
N THR A 102 5.04 -13.07 2.14
CA THR A 102 4.29 -14.31 1.91
C THR A 102 3.35 -14.62 3.07
N ASP A 103 3.85 -14.58 4.30
CA ASP A 103 3.08 -14.92 5.50
C ASP A 103 1.99 -13.88 5.80
N LEU A 104 2.30 -12.58 5.67
CA LEU A 104 1.32 -11.51 5.88
C LEU A 104 0.14 -11.64 4.91
N LEU A 105 0.41 -11.90 3.62
CA LEU A 105 -0.63 -12.05 2.61
C LEU A 105 -1.47 -13.32 2.83
N ARG A 106 -0.85 -14.40 3.33
CA ARG A 106 -1.55 -15.63 3.70
C ARG A 106 -2.44 -15.42 4.92
N LEU A 107 -1.94 -14.76 5.96
CA LEU A 107 -2.73 -14.46 7.17
C LEU A 107 -3.91 -13.54 6.86
N LEU A 108 -3.72 -12.62 5.92
CA LEU A 108 -4.79 -11.73 5.48
C LEU A 108 -5.92 -12.46 4.77
N GLU A 109 -5.59 -13.46 3.95
CA GLU A 109 -6.57 -14.36 3.34
C GLU A 109 -7.38 -15.12 4.41
N ASP A 110 -6.73 -15.55 5.49
CA ASP A 110 -7.36 -16.30 6.58
C ASP A 110 -8.27 -15.43 7.47
N THR A 111 -8.30 -14.11 7.26
CA THR A 111 -9.19 -13.22 8.03
C THR A 111 -10.66 -13.52 7.75
N LYS A 112 -11.48 -13.41 8.80
CA LYS A 112 -12.93 -13.59 8.71
C LYS A 112 -13.67 -12.28 8.44
N ASP A 113 -12.97 -11.23 8.02
CA ASP A 113 -13.59 -9.95 7.70
C ASP A 113 -14.48 -10.13 6.46
N PRO A 114 -15.82 -9.95 6.59
CA PRO A 114 -16.75 -10.08 5.47
C PRO A 114 -16.46 -9.12 4.31
N SER A 115 -15.87 -7.95 4.60
CA SER A 115 -15.51 -6.95 3.59
C SER A 115 -14.38 -7.42 2.67
N LEU A 116 -13.64 -8.45 3.07
CA LEU A 116 -12.49 -9.00 2.35
C LEU A 116 -12.81 -10.30 1.60
N GLN A 117 -14.07 -10.76 1.63
CA GLN A 117 -14.45 -12.07 1.07
C GLN A 117 -14.74 -12.06 -0.44
N ASP A 118 -14.36 -11.00 -1.17
CA ASP A 118 -14.43 -11.00 -2.62
C ASP A 118 -13.48 -12.06 -3.20
N GLN A 119 -14.02 -13.03 -3.93
CA GLN A 119 -13.23 -14.17 -4.41
C GLN A 119 -12.06 -13.75 -5.31
N ARG A 120 -12.25 -12.69 -6.09
CA ARG A 120 -11.20 -12.17 -6.96
C ARG A 120 -10.13 -11.45 -6.16
N PHE A 121 -10.49 -10.69 -5.14
CA PHE A 121 -9.54 -10.09 -4.20
C PHE A 121 -8.66 -11.15 -3.54
N LEU A 122 -9.27 -12.20 -2.97
CA LEU A 122 -8.55 -13.31 -2.35
C LEU A 122 -7.64 -14.06 -3.34
N GLN A 123 -8.09 -14.23 -4.59
CA GLN A 123 -7.25 -14.82 -5.65
C GLN A 123 -6.03 -13.95 -5.96
N MET A 124 -6.17 -12.62 -5.97
CA MET A 124 -5.06 -11.70 -6.19
C MET A 124 -4.09 -11.69 -5.01
N LEU A 125 -4.58 -11.75 -3.78
CA LEU A 125 -3.73 -11.92 -2.58
C LEU A 125 -2.90 -13.21 -2.67
N ARG A 126 -3.53 -14.35 -2.97
CA ARG A 126 -2.83 -15.63 -3.17
C ARG A 126 -1.78 -15.58 -4.27
N ALA A 127 -2.12 -14.98 -5.40
CA ALA A 127 -1.19 -14.83 -6.51
C ALA A 127 0.02 -13.98 -6.11
N CYS A 128 -0.20 -12.87 -5.41
CA CYS A 128 0.86 -12.01 -4.87
C CYS A 128 1.74 -12.79 -3.88
N GLY A 129 1.15 -13.48 -2.90
CA GLY A 129 1.90 -14.30 -1.93
C GLY A 129 2.71 -15.41 -2.60
N SER A 130 2.21 -16.01 -3.68
CA SER A 130 2.97 -17.00 -4.47
C SER A 130 4.18 -16.40 -5.19
N VAL A 131 4.08 -15.13 -5.61
CA VAL A 131 5.19 -14.39 -6.24
C VAL A 131 6.24 -14.02 -5.19
N ALA A 132 5.83 -13.59 -3.98
CA ALA A 132 6.74 -13.32 -2.87
C ALA A 132 7.49 -14.58 -2.43
N ASN A 133 6.78 -15.71 -2.26
CA ASN A 133 7.38 -17.00 -1.93
C ASN A 133 8.41 -17.44 -2.97
N ARG A 134 8.14 -17.21 -4.26
CA ARG A 134 9.13 -17.51 -5.30
C ARG A 134 10.41 -16.69 -5.11
N LEU A 135 10.32 -15.41 -4.74
CA LEU A 135 11.50 -14.59 -4.45
C LEU A 135 12.26 -15.13 -3.24
N GLU A 136 11.55 -15.49 -2.17
CA GLU A 136 12.11 -16.14 -0.98
C GLU A 136 12.90 -17.41 -1.34
N LEU A 137 12.30 -18.32 -2.10
CA LEU A 137 12.95 -19.56 -2.54
C LEU A 137 14.19 -19.31 -3.43
N MET A 138 14.14 -18.28 -4.30
CA MET A 138 15.30 -17.91 -5.12
C MET A 138 16.47 -17.44 -4.25
N LEU A 139 16.17 -16.68 -3.19
CA LEU A 139 17.17 -16.21 -2.23
C LEU A 139 17.69 -17.34 -1.34
N GLU A 140 16.81 -18.23 -0.87
CA GLU A 140 17.17 -19.39 -0.04
C GLU A 140 18.08 -20.37 -0.79
N THR A 141 17.76 -20.64 -2.05
CA THR A 141 18.58 -21.53 -2.91
C THR A 141 19.88 -20.88 -3.40
N GLY A 142 20.13 -19.62 -3.02
CA GLY A 142 21.37 -18.91 -3.31
C GLY A 142 21.48 -18.50 -4.78
N THR A 143 20.39 -18.06 -5.41
CA THR A 143 20.44 -17.49 -6.77
C THR A 143 21.45 -16.35 -6.82
N GLN A 144 22.53 -16.52 -7.60
CA GLN A 144 23.63 -15.55 -7.70
C GLN A 144 23.38 -14.46 -8.77
N ASP A 145 22.39 -14.68 -9.65
CA ASP A 145 22.04 -13.72 -10.70
C ASP A 145 21.13 -12.62 -10.15
N ALA A 146 21.72 -11.48 -9.77
CA ALA A 146 21.00 -10.29 -9.34
C ALA A 146 19.88 -9.89 -10.33
N GLY A 147 20.13 -10.02 -11.65
CA GLY A 147 19.13 -9.70 -12.66
C GLY A 147 17.89 -10.61 -12.62
N SER A 148 18.02 -11.86 -12.16
CA SER A 148 16.87 -12.75 -11.94
C SER A 148 16.07 -12.35 -10.71
N LEU A 149 16.76 -11.96 -9.63
CA LEU A 149 16.12 -11.47 -8.42
C LEU A 149 15.39 -10.14 -8.68
N ASP A 150 16.00 -9.21 -9.41
CA ASP A 150 15.38 -7.94 -9.82
C ASP A 150 14.11 -8.16 -10.64
N ARG A 151 14.17 -9.08 -11.62
CA ARG A 151 12.98 -9.44 -12.41
C ARG A 151 11.87 -10.01 -11.54
N GLN A 152 12.21 -10.84 -10.56
CA GLN A 152 11.23 -11.44 -9.67
C GLN A 152 10.62 -10.40 -8.71
N LEU A 153 11.43 -9.46 -8.20
CA LEU A 153 10.95 -8.32 -7.42
C LEU A 153 10.02 -7.43 -8.25
N GLY A 154 10.36 -7.14 -9.51
CA GLY A 154 9.48 -6.39 -10.41
C GLY A 154 8.12 -7.07 -10.65
N ILE A 155 8.08 -8.42 -10.74
CA ILE A 155 6.82 -9.16 -10.83
C ILE A 155 5.99 -9.01 -9.54
N LEU A 156 6.64 -8.95 -8.37
CA LEU A 156 5.99 -8.70 -7.09
C LEU A 156 5.38 -7.29 -7.04
N GLU A 157 6.14 -6.25 -7.40
CA GLU A 157 5.68 -4.86 -7.45
C GLU A 157 4.48 -4.68 -8.41
N ASP A 158 4.56 -5.31 -9.59
CA ASP A 158 3.46 -5.33 -10.56
C ASP A 158 2.20 -5.98 -9.99
N SER A 159 2.35 -7.01 -9.15
CA SER A 159 1.21 -7.69 -8.52
C SER A 159 0.51 -6.81 -7.49
N CYS A 160 1.28 -6.04 -6.71
CA CYS A 160 0.77 -5.03 -5.78
C CYS A 160 -0.01 -3.94 -6.53
N THR A 161 0.58 -3.40 -7.60
CA THR A 161 -0.02 -2.34 -8.44
C THR A 161 -1.35 -2.80 -9.02
N LYS A 162 -1.42 -3.99 -9.62
CA LYS A 162 -2.65 -4.54 -10.20
C LYS A 162 -3.77 -4.71 -9.16
N CYS A 163 -3.44 -5.09 -7.93
CA CYS A 163 -4.42 -5.21 -6.86
C CYS A 163 -4.93 -3.83 -6.44
N HIS A 164 -4.02 -2.87 -6.22
CA HIS A 164 -4.36 -1.50 -5.84
C HIS A 164 -5.21 -0.79 -6.90
N ASP A 165 -4.90 -0.95 -8.18
CA ASP A 165 -5.68 -0.39 -9.29
C ASP A 165 -7.13 -0.89 -9.34
N ARG A 166 -7.44 -2.00 -8.67
CA ARG A 166 -8.78 -2.56 -8.62
C ARG A 166 -9.48 -2.38 -7.29
N TYR A 167 -8.77 -2.36 -6.18
CA TYR A 167 -9.38 -2.40 -4.84
C TYR A 167 -9.02 -1.19 -3.97
N ARG A 168 -8.11 -0.31 -4.41
CA ARG A 168 -7.66 0.87 -3.64
C ARG A 168 -7.80 2.19 -4.39
N ASN A 169 -7.46 2.23 -5.68
CA ASN A 169 -7.31 3.49 -6.44
C ASN A 169 -8.62 3.97 -7.12
N ASN A 170 -9.73 3.28 -6.85
CA ASN A 170 -11.04 3.52 -7.46
C ASN A 170 -11.86 4.57 -6.71
#